data_AF-A0A352Q4G6-F1
#
_entry.id   AF-A0A352Q4G6-F1
#
_cell.length_a   1.000
_cell.length_b   1.000
_cell.length_c   1.000
_cell.angle_alpha   90.00
_cell.angle_beta   90.00
_cell.angle_gamma   90.00
#
_symmetry.space_group_name_H-M   'P 1'
#
loop_
_entity.id
_entity.type
_entity.pdbx_description
1 polymer ?
#
loop_
_entity_poly.entity_id
_entity_poly.type
_entity_poly.pdbx_seq_one_letter_code
_entity_poly.pdbx_strand_id
1 'polypeptide(L)'
;SVQGQLGVYQLADENDNIFYIGYAGGRSLFGLHGELTREMQARESKPTRFRYEVNQQYISRYEELLMLHQFDYGELPERVKDEYPHKVGVLSPN
;
A
#
# COMPACT_ATOMS: atom_id res chain seq x y z
N SER A 1 2.13 16.43 -8.03
CA SER A 1 3.23 15.66 -8.62
C SER A 1 3.83 14.80 -7.53
N VAL A 2 3.95 13.49 -7.74
CA VAL A 2 4.61 12.59 -6.78
C VAL A 2 6.12 12.67 -7.03
N GLN A 3 6.91 12.91 -5.99
CA GLN A 3 8.37 12.98 -6.10
C GLN A 3 9.01 11.62 -5.84
N GLY A 4 10.29 11.48 -6.19
CA GLY A 4 11.10 10.30 -5.90
C GLY A 4 11.47 10.17 -4.42
N GLN A 5 10.46 10.01 -3.56
CA GLN A 5 10.61 9.93 -2.11
C GLN A 5 10.28 8.54 -1.59
N LEU A 6 10.79 8.21 -0.40
CA LEU A 6 10.42 6.99 0.32
C LEU A 6 9.05 7.18 0.99
N GLY A 7 8.31 6.08 1.17
CA GLY A 7 7.02 6.15 1.82
C GLY A 7 6.14 4.94 1.59
N VAL A 8 4.85 5.10 1.87
CA VAL A 8 3.83 4.08 1.68
C VAL A 8 2.76 4.59 0.72
N TYR A 9 2.04 3.67 0.09
CA TYR A 9 0.92 3.99 -0.78
C TYR A 9 -0.19 2.96 -0.66
N GLN A 10 -1.41 3.40 -0.99
CA GLN A 10 -2.59 2.55 -1.02
C GLN A 10 -3.30 2.76 -2.35
N LEU A 11 -3.75 1.67 -2.94
CA LEU A 11 -4.50 1.64 -4.19
C LEU A 11 -5.91 1.17 -3.92
N ALA A 12 -6.87 1.86 -4.52
CA ALA A 12 -8.28 1.54 -4.44
C ALA A 12 -8.95 1.49 -5.81
N ASP A 13 -10.00 0.70 -5.94
CA ASP A 13 -10.85 0.65 -7.13
C ASP A 13 -11.74 1.91 -7.25
N GLU A 14 -12.64 1.96 -8.25
CA GLU A 14 -13.58 3.07 -8.39
C GLU A 14 -14.57 3.25 -7.22
N ASN A 15 -14.76 2.21 -6.40
CA ASN A 15 -15.67 2.16 -5.26
C ASN A 15 -14.96 2.45 -3.93
N ASP A 16 -13.70 2.90 -3.98
CA ASP A 16 -12.84 3.16 -2.81
C ASP A 16 -12.46 1.90 -2.00
N ASN A 17 -12.61 0.70 -2.57
CA ASN A 17 -12.13 -0.52 -1.93
C ASN A 17 -10.60 -0.62 -2.07
N ILE A 18 -9.89 -0.65 -0.95
CA ILE A 18 -8.43 -0.77 -0.92
C ILE A 18 -8.04 -2.21 -1.23
N PHE A 19 -7.54 -2.44 -2.44
CA PHE A 19 -7.12 -3.79 -2.86
C PHE A 19 -5.61 -4.01 -2.69
N TYR A 20 -4.83 -2.95 -2.48
CA TYR A 20 -3.39 -3.06 -2.27
C TYR A 20 -2.83 -1.95 -1.40
N ILE A 21 -1.90 -2.32 -0.52
CA ILE A 21 -1.07 -1.41 0.27
C ILE A 21 0.37 -1.81 -0.01
N GLY A 22 1.23 -0.85 -0.31
CA GLY A 22 2.63 -1.08 -0.65
C GLY A 22 3.53 0.04 -0.12
N TYR A 23 4.83 -0.09 -0.37
CA TYR A 23 5.81 0.92 0.03
C TYR A 23 6.88 1.16 -1.03
N ALA A 24 7.47 2.35 -1.00
CA ALA A 24 8.65 2.73 -1.75
C ALA A 24 9.85 2.81 -0.79
N GLY A 25 10.76 1.85 -0.90
CA GLY A 25 11.92 1.70 -0.03
C GLY A 25 13.24 2.08 -0.71
N GLY A 26 14.37 1.85 -0.03
CA GLY A 26 15.71 2.20 -0.56
C GLY A 26 16.11 1.47 -1.86
N ARG A 27 15.34 0.45 -2.26
CA ARG A 27 15.52 -0.30 -3.51
C ARG A 27 14.53 0.11 -4.61
N SER A 28 13.57 0.98 -4.31
CA SER A 28 12.55 1.42 -5.26
C SER A 28 13.14 2.44 -6.23
N LEU A 29 13.15 2.09 -7.51
CA LEU A 29 13.59 3.00 -8.57
C LEU A 29 12.63 4.19 -8.62
N PHE A 30 13.17 5.40 -8.45
CA PHE A 30 12.40 6.65 -8.42
C PHE A 30 11.35 6.74 -7.29
N GLY A 31 11.54 6.01 -6.17
CA GLY A 31 10.69 6.11 -4.99
C GLY A 31 9.19 5.92 -5.26
N LEU A 32 8.34 6.63 -4.51
CA LEU A 32 6.87 6.59 -4.65
C LEU A 32 6.40 6.87 -6.08
N HIS A 33 7.06 7.79 -6.79
CA HIS A 33 6.72 8.06 -8.18
C HIS A 33 6.89 6.82 -9.06
N GLY A 34 8.02 6.13 -8.96
CA GLY A 34 8.29 4.93 -9.75
C GLY A 34 7.37 3.76 -9.40
N GLU A 35 7.15 3.52 -8.11
CA GLU A 35 6.21 2.48 -7.64
C GLU A 35 4.80 2.75 -8.17
N LEU A 36 4.22 3.94 -7.95
CA LEU A 36 2.88 4.26 -8.42
C LEU A 36 2.76 4.21 -9.94
N THR A 37 3.78 4.67 -10.67
CA THR A 37 3.80 4.60 -12.15
C THR A 37 3.73 3.14 -12.61
N ARG A 38 4.52 2.26 -12.00
CA ARG A 38 4.51 0.82 -12.30
C ARG A 38 3.13 0.21 -12.04
N GLU A 39 2.51 0.55 -10.91
CA GLU A 39 1.19 0.03 -10.55
C GLU A 39 0.09 0.52 -11.51
N MET A 40 0.13 1.79 -11.92
CA MET A 40 -0.82 2.31 -12.92
C MET A 40 -0.66 1.64 -14.29
N GLN A 41 0.58 1.33 -14.69
CA GLN A 41 0.86 0.61 -15.94
C GLN A 41 0.36 -0.84 -15.86
N ALA A 42 0.63 -1.53 -14.75
CA ALA A 42 0.21 -2.92 -14.53
C ALA A 42 -1.32 -3.08 -14.49
N ARG A 43 -2.05 -2.02 -14.15
CA ARG A 43 -3.51 -2.03 -14.14
C ARG A 43 -4.19 -1.82 -15.49
N GLU A 44 -3.42 -1.66 -16.58
CA GLU A 44 -3.97 -1.60 -17.95
C GLU A 44 -5.15 -0.62 -18.08
N SER A 45 -5.03 0.57 -17.50
CA SER A 45 -6.07 1.62 -17.53
C SER A 45 -7.36 1.31 -16.75
N LYS A 46 -7.42 0.26 -15.92
CA LYS A 46 -8.50 0.11 -14.94
C LYS A 46 -8.54 1.32 -14.00
N PRO A 47 -9.72 1.91 -13.72
CA PRO A 47 -9.85 3.02 -12.78
C PRO A 47 -9.17 2.69 -11.46
N THR A 48 -8.26 3.55 -11.03
CA THR A 48 -7.49 3.34 -9.81
C THR A 48 -7.31 4.67 -9.10
N ARG A 49 -7.77 4.72 -7.86
CA ARG A 49 -7.48 5.82 -6.95
C ARG A 49 -6.25 5.45 -6.14
N PHE A 50 -5.41 6.43 -5.83
CA PHE A 50 -4.26 6.21 -4.97
C PHE A 50 -4.13 7.32 -3.94
N ARG A 51 -3.60 6.95 -2.78
CA ARG A 51 -3.04 7.89 -1.81
C ARG A 51 -1.64 7.44 -1.42
N TYR A 52 -0.81 8.39 -1.02
CA TYR A 52 0.55 8.12 -0.59
C TYR A 52 0.91 8.97 0.63
N GLU A 53 1.86 8.47 1.40
CA GLU A 53 2.45 9.16 2.53
C GLU A 53 3.97 9.08 2.40
N VAL A 54 4.64 10.24 2.39
CA VAL A 54 6.10 10.31 2.42
C VAL A 54 6.57 9.98 3.83
N ASN A 55 7.30 8.89 3.99
CA ASN A 55 7.71 8.40 5.30
C ASN A 55 9.04 7.62 5.21
N GLN A 56 10.02 8.01 6.02
CA GLN A 56 11.32 7.32 6.07
C GLN A 56 11.27 5.98 6.83
N GLN A 57 10.30 5.80 7.72
CA GLN A 57 10.00 4.56 8.43
C GLN A 57 8.93 3.74 7.67
N TYR A 58 9.09 3.65 6.35
CA TYR A 58 8.09 3.06 5.45
C TYR A 58 7.73 1.60 5.78
N ILE A 59 8.63 0.83 6.40
CA ILE A 59 8.36 -0.56 6.81
C ILE A 59 7.35 -0.58 7.98
N SER A 60 7.65 0.09 9.08
CA SER A 60 6.76 0.12 10.25
C SER A 60 5.42 0.77 9.91
N ARG A 61 5.43 1.82 9.07
CA ARG A 61 4.20 2.46 8.61
C ARG A 61 3.37 1.55 7.70
N TYR A 62 4.02 0.77 6.84
CA TYR A 62 3.37 -0.23 6.00
C TYR A 62 2.66 -1.28 6.88
N GLU A 63 3.36 -1.83 7.87
CA GLU A 63 2.78 -2.79 8.82
C GLU A 63 1.58 -2.19 9.56
N GLU A 64 1.69 -0.97 10.07
CA GLU A 64 0.58 -0.28 10.75
C GLU A 64 -0.66 -0.14 9.85
N LEU A 65 -0.48 0.24 8.58
CA LEU A 65 -1.58 0.36 7.63
C LEU A 65 -2.23 -0.99 7.32
N LEU A 66 -1.45 -2.07 7.26
CA LEU A 66 -2.01 -3.43 7.12
C LEU A 66 -2.82 -3.82 8.36
N MET A 67 -2.32 -3.52 9.56
CA MET A 67 -3.02 -3.80 10.81
C MET A 67 -4.33 -3.02 10.91
N LEU A 68 -4.33 -1.74 10.52
CA LEU A 68 -5.53 -0.89 10.48
C LEU A 68 -6.56 -1.44 9.50
N HIS A 69 -6.14 -1.81 8.29
CA HIS A 69 -7.05 -2.43 7.32
C HIS A 69 -7.64 -3.75 7.84
N GLN A 70 -6.80 -4.60 8.42
CA GLN A 70 -7.23 -5.87 9.03
C GLN A 70 -8.20 -5.65 10.19
N PHE A 71 -8.03 -4.59 10.97
CA PHE A 71 -8.94 -4.21 12.06
C PHE A 71 -10.29 -3.69 11.53
N ASP A 72 -10.27 -2.78 10.56
CA ASP A 72 -11.48 -2.14 10.02
C ASP A 72 -12.34 -3.11 9.19
N TYR A 73 -11.70 -3.99 8.40
CA TYR A 73 -12.38 -4.85 7.41
C TYR A 73 -12.35 -6.34 7.76
N GLY A 74 -11.62 -6.74 8.80
CA GLY A 74 -11.48 -8.14 9.18
C GLY A 74 -10.56 -8.95 8.25
N GLU A 75 -9.90 -8.30 7.29
CA GLU A 75 -8.99 -8.93 6.35
C GLU A 75 -7.90 -7.98 5.83
N LEU A 76 -6.78 -8.53 5.35
CA LEU A 76 -5.79 -7.78 4.59
C LEU A 76 -6.31 -7.43 3.18
N PRO A 77 -5.73 -6.43 2.49
CA PRO A 77 -6.04 -6.19 1.08
C PRO A 77 -5.78 -7.44 0.24
N GLU A 78 -6.67 -7.75 -0.72
CA GLU A 78 -6.66 -8.99 -1.51
C GLU A 78 -5.27 -9.35 -2.05
N ARG A 79 -4.62 -8.42 -2.75
CA ARG A 79 -3.31 -8.67 -3.35
C ARG A 79 -2.20 -8.88 -2.32
N VAL A 80 -2.30 -8.25 -1.14
CA VAL A 80 -1.31 -8.46 -0.06
C VAL A 80 -1.40 -9.89 0.47
N LYS A 81 -2.60 -10.48 0.54
CA LYS A 81 -2.76 -11.88 0.97
C LYS A 81 -2.05 -12.84 0.02
N ASP A 82 -2.12 -12.57 -1.29
CA ASP A 82 -1.51 -13.40 -2.32
C ASP A 82 0.02 -13.30 -2.31
N GLU A 83 0.56 -12.09 -2.07
CA GLU A 83 2.00 -11.83 -2.09
C GLU A 83 2.70 -12.15 -0.75
N TYR A 84 1.99 -12.04 0.38
CA TYR A 84 2.56 -12.22 1.73
C TYR A 84 1.64 -13.08 2.62
N PRO A 85 1.79 -14.42 2.60
CA PRO A 85 0.96 -15.31 3.39
C PRO A 85 1.27 -15.34 4.91
N HIS A 86 2.26 -14.58 5.38
CA HIS A 86 2.62 -14.52 6.80
C HIS A 86 1.72 -13.54 7.58
N LYS A 87 1.37 -13.91 8.83
CA LYS A 87 0.44 -13.15 9.67
C LYS A 87 1.02 -11.80 10.08
N VAL A 88 0.41 -10.72 9.58
CA VAL A 88 0.54 -9.36 10.14
C VAL A 88 0.05 -9.39 11.59
N GLY A 89 0.67 -8.60 12.48
CA GLY A 89 0.19 -8.44 13.85
C GLY A 89 -1.27 -7.98 13.89
N VAL A 90 -2.00 -8.28 14.96
CA VAL A 90 -3.40 -7.82 15.11
C VAL A 90 -3.41 -6.65 16.08
N LEU A 91 -4.00 -5.51 15.68
CA LEU A 91 -4.37 -4.46 16.64
C LEU A 91 -5.56 -4.99 17.44
N SER A 92 -5.37 -5.24 18.73
CA SER A 92 -6.48 -5.49 19.66
C SER A 92 -6.75 -4.20 20.44
N PRO A 93 -8.01 -3.72 20.50
CA PRO A 93 -8.34 -2.59 21.36
C PRO A 93 -8.15 -3.00 22.82
N ASN A 94 -7.54 -2.11 23.61
CA ASN A 94 -7.58 -2.20 25.08
C ASN A 94 -8.98 -1.82 25.60
#